data_AF-A0A2V7W2I7-F1
#
_entry.id   AF-A0A2V7W2I7-F1
#
_cell.length_a   1.000
_cell.length_b   1.000
_cell.length_c   1.000
_cell.angle_alpha   90.00
_cell.angle_beta   90.00
_cell.angle_gamma   90.00
#
_symmetry.space_group_name_H-M   'P 1'
#
loop_
_entity.id
_entity.type
_entity.pdbx_description
1 polymer ?
#
loop_
_entity_poly.entity_id
_entity_poly.type
_entity_poly.pdbx_seq_one_letter_code
_entity_poly.pdbx_strand_id
1 'polypeptide(L)'
;MQRRLPLLLAILVLTTSAFAKEIWLTASGTANGVFFSDARVFNPNDKDITVQAYYLPRGNINNSAETATTFTVTKRTQKILDDIVFNTLHRADVGGIRFVCPDDFVVTERVYAVTSVCVPGASLPCSTGQFLQGVEVSQALKKGVILQLKSNAKFRTNVGAANTTTSTAHVTWRLFDKNNVAVATKTEDLQPYGVLGPSNITAYFGNDTADLSDSWISFTSDQSILAYGSVVDNGSTDQTYIAANADSGQDVVVTPQQKTVTVVARDFAYNVTISESIKQGDVVKFLISKLAGSAEHGFEIFDPDGISILAISGLLTTPVERTVTMSKKGQYVIICTNSDCGIGHTNMFAEVNVNP
;
A
#
# COMPACT_ATOMS: atom_id res chain seq x y z
N MET A 1 7.24 -42.95 -63.29
CA MET A 1 5.96 -42.61 -62.64
C MET A 1 6.25 -42.15 -61.21
N GLN A 2 6.73 -40.91 -61.03
CA GLN A 2 7.06 -40.34 -59.71
C GLN A 2 5.94 -39.35 -59.33
N ARG A 3 5.13 -39.73 -58.34
CA ARG A 3 4.06 -38.89 -57.78
C ARG A 3 4.71 -37.80 -56.92
N ARG A 4 4.59 -36.53 -57.33
CA ARG A 4 4.89 -35.38 -56.48
C ARG A 4 3.70 -35.15 -55.55
N LEU A 5 3.92 -35.31 -54.25
CA LEU A 5 2.97 -35.00 -53.20
C LEU A 5 3.02 -33.49 -52.93
N PRO A 6 1.91 -32.73 -52.99
CA PRO A 6 1.94 -31.31 -52.65
C PRO A 6 1.97 -31.17 -51.12
N LEU A 7 2.99 -30.49 -50.62
CA LEU A 7 3.10 -30.08 -49.21
C LEU A 7 2.09 -28.94 -48.99
N LEU A 8 0.96 -29.22 -48.33
CA LEU A 8 0.07 -28.17 -47.83
C LEU A 8 0.78 -27.44 -46.68
N LEU A 9 1.14 -26.18 -46.92
CA LEU A 9 1.63 -25.28 -45.90
C LEU A 9 0.42 -24.77 -45.09
N ALA A 10 0.18 -25.35 -43.92
CA ALA A 10 -0.81 -24.86 -42.98
C ALA A 10 -0.32 -23.53 -42.38
N ILE A 11 -0.92 -22.42 -42.81
CA ILE A 11 -0.72 -21.11 -42.18
C ILE A 11 -1.44 -21.16 -40.83
N LEU A 12 -0.68 -21.35 -39.76
CA LEU A 12 -1.16 -21.22 -38.39
C LEU A 12 -1.41 -19.72 -38.13
N VAL A 13 -2.65 -19.27 -38.31
CA VAL A 13 -3.07 -17.94 -37.85
C VAL A 13 -3.06 -17.98 -36.32
N LEU A 14 -1.97 -17.50 -35.73
CA LEU A 14 -1.92 -17.16 -34.31
C LEU A 14 -2.85 -15.96 -34.11
N THR A 15 -4.13 -16.22 -33.82
CA THR A 15 -5.00 -15.20 -33.25
C THR A 15 -4.46 -14.90 -31.86
N THR A 16 -3.67 -13.84 -31.73
CA THR A 16 -3.44 -13.23 -30.42
C THR A 16 -4.81 -12.86 -29.88
N SER A 17 -5.24 -13.51 -28.79
CA SER A 17 -6.40 -13.05 -28.04
C SER A 17 -6.13 -11.60 -27.65
N ALA A 18 -6.70 -10.65 -28.38
CA ALA A 18 -6.64 -9.25 -28.00
C ALA A 18 -7.41 -9.15 -26.69
N PHE A 19 -6.70 -8.98 -25.58
CA PHE A 19 -7.34 -8.67 -24.31
C PHE A 19 -8.12 -7.37 -24.51
N ALA A 20 -9.39 -7.36 -24.11
CA ALA A 20 -10.20 -6.16 -24.20
C ALA A 20 -9.55 -5.03 -23.39
N LYS A 21 -9.47 -3.84 -23.98
CA LYS A 21 -9.03 -2.64 -23.28
C LYS A 21 -10.03 -2.34 -22.16
N GLU A 22 -9.48 -2.00 -21.00
CA GLU A 22 -10.25 -1.74 -19.80
C GLU A 22 -9.84 -0.39 -19.20
N ILE A 23 -10.81 0.52 -19.07
CA ILE A 23 -10.62 1.88 -18.55
C ILE A 23 -11.56 2.10 -17.36
N TRP A 24 -11.05 2.77 -16.32
CA TRP A 24 -11.76 3.05 -15.08
C TRP A 24 -11.96 4.54 -14.87
N LEU A 25 -13.15 4.88 -14.39
CA LEU A 25 -13.46 6.12 -13.69
C LEU A 25 -13.62 5.77 -12.21
N THR A 26 -12.73 6.27 -11.36
CA THR A 26 -12.64 5.82 -9.95
C THR A 26 -13.67 6.48 -9.03
N ALA A 27 -14.33 7.55 -9.49
CA ALA A 27 -15.27 8.31 -8.68
C ALA A 27 -16.29 9.03 -9.58
N SER A 28 -17.43 8.39 -9.77
CA SER A 28 -18.57 8.95 -10.50
C SER A 28 -19.81 8.91 -9.61
N GLY A 29 -20.79 9.76 -9.87
CA GLY A 29 -22.05 9.71 -9.15
C GLY A 29 -23.12 10.64 -9.69
N THR A 30 -24.36 10.29 -9.34
CA THR A 30 -25.48 11.21 -9.30
C THR A 30 -26.12 11.12 -7.92
N ALA A 31 -26.06 12.19 -7.15
CA ALA A 31 -26.43 12.17 -5.75
C ALA A 31 -27.03 13.49 -5.27
N ASN A 32 -28.00 13.37 -4.36
CA ASN A 32 -28.60 14.49 -3.61
C ASN A 32 -29.19 15.61 -4.48
N GLY A 33 -29.48 15.33 -5.76
CA GLY A 33 -30.04 16.31 -6.72
C GLY A 33 -29.09 17.45 -7.09
N VAL A 34 -27.83 17.40 -6.65
CA VAL A 34 -26.85 18.47 -6.87
C VAL A 34 -25.52 17.97 -7.39
N PHE A 35 -25.19 16.68 -7.26
CA PHE A 35 -23.93 16.11 -7.70
C PHE A 35 -24.14 15.21 -8.91
N PHE A 36 -23.31 15.37 -9.95
CA PHE A 36 -23.47 14.72 -11.25
C PHE A 36 -22.11 14.36 -11.86
N SER A 37 -22.12 13.43 -12.83
CA SER A 37 -20.93 13.06 -13.60
C SER A 37 -21.24 13.00 -15.09
N ASP A 38 -20.56 13.83 -15.87
CA ASP A 38 -20.65 13.82 -17.32
C ASP A 38 -19.43 13.10 -17.89
N ALA A 39 -19.64 12.05 -18.68
CA ALA A 39 -18.58 11.31 -19.32
C ALA A 39 -18.52 11.58 -20.83
N ARG A 40 -17.32 11.46 -21.39
CA ARG A 40 -17.06 11.47 -22.82
C ARG A 40 -16.27 10.21 -23.18
N VAL A 41 -16.77 9.46 -24.15
CA VAL A 41 -16.10 8.25 -24.67
C VAL A 41 -15.72 8.48 -26.12
N PHE A 42 -14.43 8.53 -26.42
CA PHE A 42 -13.92 8.76 -27.77
C PHE A 42 -13.47 7.45 -28.41
N ASN A 43 -13.91 7.22 -29.66
CA ASN A 43 -13.50 6.10 -30.48
C ASN A 43 -12.43 6.56 -31.49
N PRO A 44 -11.14 6.21 -31.30
CA PRO A 44 -10.06 6.53 -32.23
C PRO A 44 -10.03 5.63 -33.48
N ASN A 45 -10.80 4.55 -33.53
CA ASN A 45 -10.75 3.57 -34.62
C ASN A 45 -11.48 4.07 -35.88
N ASP A 46 -11.25 3.37 -36.99
CA ASP A 46 -11.88 3.58 -38.31
C ASP A 46 -13.19 2.79 -38.49
N LYS A 47 -13.63 2.09 -37.44
CA LYS A 47 -14.89 1.35 -37.34
C LYS A 47 -15.66 1.75 -36.08
N ASP A 48 -16.96 1.48 -36.07
CA ASP A 48 -17.78 1.62 -34.88
C ASP A 48 -17.34 0.60 -33.83
N ILE A 49 -17.35 0.99 -32.55
CA ILE A 49 -16.98 0.11 -31.44
C ILE A 49 -18.16 -0.03 -30.48
N THR A 50 -18.25 -1.18 -29.82
CA THR A 50 -19.22 -1.44 -28.76
C THR A 50 -18.50 -1.45 -27.42
N VAL A 51 -18.88 -0.52 -26.54
CA VAL A 51 -18.32 -0.38 -25.20
C VAL A 51 -19.30 -0.94 -24.18
N GLN A 52 -18.80 -1.73 -23.24
CA GLN A 52 -19.52 -2.21 -22.06
C GLN A 52 -19.14 -1.34 -20.87
N ALA A 53 -20.11 -0.74 -20.20
CA ALA A 53 -19.90 0.04 -18.97
C ALA A 53 -20.57 -0.67 -17.79
N TYR A 54 -19.79 -0.94 -16.75
CA TYR A 54 -20.21 -1.54 -15.50
C TYR A 54 -20.20 -0.47 -14.42
N TYR A 55 -21.35 -0.20 -13.81
CA TYR A 55 -21.40 0.63 -12.62
C TYR A 55 -20.95 -0.19 -11.41
N LEU A 56 -20.09 0.38 -10.58
CA LEU A 56 -19.50 -0.30 -9.42
C LEU A 56 -19.86 0.49 -8.16
N PRO A 57 -20.94 0.12 -7.45
CA PRO A 57 -21.34 0.81 -6.23
C PRO A 57 -20.19 0.92 -5.22
N ARG A 58 -20.08 2.08 -4.56
CA ARG A 58 -19.15 2.25 -3.45
C ARG A 58 -19.58 1.45 -2.22
N GLY A 59 -18.64 1.32 -1.28
CA GLY A 59 -18.88 0.64 0.00
C GLY A 59 -18.02 -0.61 0.16
N ASN A 60 -17.06 -0.80 -0.75
CA ASN A 60 -16.15 -1.93 -0.75
C ASN A 60 -16.87 -3.29 -0.71
N ILE A 61 -17.90 -3.42 -1.55
CA ILE A 61 -18.61 -4.68 -1.79
C ILE A 61 -17.99 -5.42 -2.99
N ASN A 62 -18.26 -6.71 -3.12
CA ASN A 62 -17.85 -7.47 -4.29
C ASN A 62 -18.76 -7.13 -5.49
N ASN A 63 -18.22 -6.39 -6.46
CA ASN A 63 -18.96 -5.93 -7.64
C ASN A 63 -18.81 -6.87 -8.85
N SER A 64 -18.35 -8.10 -8.67
CA SER A 64 -18.14 -9.06 -9.78
C SER A 64 -19.41 -9.48 -10.52
N ALA A 65 -20.58 -9.28 -9.89
CA ALA A 65 -21.88 -9.63 -10.45
C ALA A 65 -22.58 -8.47 -11.15
N GLU A 66 -21.97 -7.27 -11.18
CA GLU A 66 -22.56 -6.11 -11.83
C GLU A 66 -22.73 -6.34 -13.33
N THR A 67 -23.83 -5.85 -13.88
CA THR A 67 -24.18 -6.05 -15.29
C THR A 67 -23.73 -4.88 -16.15
N ALA A 68 -23.31 -5.19 -17.38
CA ALA A 68 -22.90 -4.17 -18.32
C ALA A 68 -24.12 -3.46 -18.94
N THR A 69 -24.03 -2.14 -19.01
CA THR A 69 -24.77 -1.36 -20.01
C THR A 69 -23.92 -1.24 -21.26
N THR A 70 -24.49 -1.52 -22.43
CA THR A 70 -23.78 -1.47 -23.71
C THR A 70 -24.21 -0.28 -24.55
N PHE A 71 -23.25 0.34 -25.23
CA PHE A 71 -23.53 1.38 -26.21
C PHE A 71 -22.49 1.38 -27.34
N THR A 72 -22.92 1.84 -28.51
CA THR A 72 -22.04 2.03 -29.67
C THR A 72 -21.44 3.43 -29.67
N VAL A 73 -20.14 3.51 -29.94
CA VAL A 73 -19.43 4.76 -30.26
C VAL A 73 -19.01 4.71 -31.72
N THR A 74 -19.56 5.60 -32.54
CA THR A 74 -19.28 5.59 -33.97
C THR A 74 -17.81 5.96 -34.24
N LYS A 75 -17.26 5.45 -35.34
CA LYS A 75 -15.86 5.68 -35.71
C LYS A 75 -15.48 7.17 -35.65
N ARG A 76 -14.31 7.46 -35.09
CA ARG A 76 -13.74 8.82 -35.02
C ARG A 76 -14.66 9.87 -34.39
N THR A 77 -15.58 9.48 -33.50
CA THR A 77 -16.43 10.41 -32.76
C THR A 77 -16.28 10.25 -31.25
N GLN A 78 -16.79 11.25 -30.52
CA GLN A 78 -17.06 11.13 -29.10
C GLN A 78 -18.54 10.88 -28.86
N LYS A 79 -18.84 9.92 -27.97
CA LYS A 79 -20.16 9.78 -27.37
C LYS A 79 -20.28 10.73 -26.18
N ILE A 80 -21.35 11.52 -26.18
CA ILE A 80 -21.74 12.41 -25.09
C ILE A 80 -22.63 11.61 -24.14
N LEU A 81 -22.23 11.51 -22.87
CA LEU A 81 -22.95 10.80 -21.81
C LEU A 81 -23.12 11.75 -20.62
N ASP A 82 -24.09 12.65 -20.73
CA ASP A 82 -24.41 13.62 -19.68
C ASP A 82 -25.20 12.92 -18.56
N ASP A 83 -24.79 13.17 -17.31
CA ASP A 83 -25.21 12.41 -16.14
C ASP A 83 -25.20 10.90 -16.43
N ILE A 84 -24.00 10.36 -16.73
CA ILE A 84 -23.82 8.97 -17.14
C ILE A 84 -24.41 8.00 -16.11
N VAL A 85 -24.30 8.33 -14.83
CA VAL A 85 -24.76 7.46 -13.73
C VAL A 85 -26.27 7.29 -13.77
N PHE A 86 -27.04 8.37 -13.98
CA PHE A 86 -28.50 8.29 -14.05
C PHE A 86 -29.01 7.95 -15.45
N ASN A 87 -28.62 8.72 -16.46
CA ASN A 87 -29.21 8.65 -17.80
C ASN A 87 -28.77 7.41 -18.59
N THR A 88 -27.57 6.89 -18.32
CA THR A 88 -27.02 5.73 -19.05
C THR A 88 -27.00 4.48 -18.20
N LEU A 89 -26.51 4.57 -16.96
CA LEU A 89 -26.34 3.39 -16.09
C LEU A 89 -27.56 3.12 -15.20
N HIS A 90 -28.54 4.03 -15.16
CA HIS A 90 -29.79 3.90 -14.40
C HIS A 90 -29.56 3.71 -12.89
N ARG A 91 -28.62 4.48 -12.35
CA ARG A 91 -28.22 4.51 -10.94
C ARG A 91 -28.42 5.92 -10.35
N ALA A 92 -28.46 6.01 -9.03
CA ALA A 92 -28.68 7.27 -8.31
C ALA A 92 -27.88 7.31 -6.98
N ASP A 93 -26.62 6.92 -7.08
CA ASP A 93 -25.65 6.84 -5.98
C ASP A 93 -24.24 7.26 -6.46
N VAL A 94 -23.22 7.01 -5.65
CA VAL A 94 -21.81 7.29 -5.94
C VAL A 94 -21.04 5.96 -6.01
N GLY A 95 -20.14 5.84 -6.98
CA GLY A 95 -19.39 4.61 -7.25
C GLY A 95 -18.24 4.84 -8.23
N GLY A 96 -17.73 3.75 -8.81
CA GLY A 96 -16.81 3.79 -9.95
C GLY A 96 -17.52 3.30 -11.21
N ILE A 97 -16.89 3.50 -12.36
CA ILE A 97 -17.37 2.95 -13.63
C ILE A 97 -16.20 2.25 -14.33
N ARG A 98 -16.40 0.98 -14.69
CA ARG A 98 -15.44 0.19 -15.47
C ARG A 98 -15.95 0.06 -16.90
N PHE A 99 -15.13 0.44 -17.86
CA PHE A 99 -15.44 0.34 -19.28
C PHE A 99 -14.57 -0.75 -19.92
N VAL A 100 -15.17 -1.59 -20.75
CA VAL A 100 -14.50 -2.70 -21.43
C VAL A 100 -14.84 -2.67 -22.92
N CYS A 101 -13.83 -2.73 -23.78
CA CYS A 101 -14.00 -2.80 -25.23
C CYS A 101 -12.84 -3.61 -25.86
N PRO A 102 -13.10 -4.54 -26.81
CA PRO A 102 -12.03 -5.21 -27.55
C PRO A 102 -11.11 -4.26 -28.36
N ASP A 103 -11.62 -3.07 -28.68
CA ASP A 103 -10.94 -2.06 -29.49
C ASP A 103 -10.43 -0.89 -28.63
N ASP A 104 -9.58 -0.04 -29.21
CA ASP A 104 -9.06 1.13 -28.50
C ASP A 104 -10.15 2.17 -28.25
N PHE A 105 -10.09 2.87 -27.11
CA PHE A 105 -10.99 3.97 -26.76
C PHE A 105 -10.37 4.84 -25.66
N VAL A 106 -10.92 6.04 -25.48
CA VAL A 106 -10.55 6.96 -24.42
C VAL A 106 -11.80 7.37 -23.65
N VAL A 107 -11.71 7.44 -22.33
CA VAL A 107 -12.78 7.95 -21.47
C VAL A 107 -12.25 9.12 -20.65
N THR A 108 -13.09 10.13 -20.49
CA THR A 108 -12.89 11.23 -19.54
C THR A 108 -14.20 11.53 -18.84
N GLU A 109 -14.13 12.12 -17.66
CA GLU A 109 -15.32 12.62 -16.98
C GLU A 109 -15.07 13.98 -16.34
N ARG A 110 -16.19 14.70 -16.15
CA ARG A 110 -16.28 15.81 -15.23
C ARG A 110 -17.26 15.43 -14.14
N VAL A 111 -16.78 15.47 -12.90
CA VAL A 111 -17.59 15.24 -11.71
C VAL A 111 -17.83 16.59 -11.06
N TYR A 112 -19.08 16.98 -10.83
CA TYR A 112 -19.40 18.33 -10.39
C TYR A 112 -20.62 18.40 -9.50
N ALA A 113 -20.67 19.46 -8.68
CA ALA A 113 -21.84 19.87 -7.95
C ALA A 113 -22.44 21.14 -8.59
N VAL A 114 -23.76 21.25 -8.60
CA VAL A 114 -24.49 22.44 -9.03
C VAL A 114 -24.94 23.21 -7.78
N THR A 115 -24.69 24.52 -7.78
CA THR A 115 -25.17 25.44 -6.75
C THR A 115 -25.95 26.58 -7.40
N SER A 116 -26.96 27.09 -6.72
CA SER A 116 -27.76 28.21 -7.21
C SER A 116 -27.05 29.56 -7.08
N VAL A 117 -25.97 29.67 -6.30
CA VAL A 117 -25.23 30.92 -6.05
C VAL A 117 -23.73 30.64 -5.87
N CYS A 118 -22.95 30.83 -6.94
CA CYS A 118 -21.48 30.76 -6.95
C CYS A 118 -20.82 32.11 -6.63
N VAL A 119 -21.50 33.21 -6.97
CA VAL A 119 -21.09 34.59 -6.70
C VAL A 119 -22.31 35.44 -6.35
N PRO A 120 -22.18 36.49 -5.51
CA PRO A 120 -23.27 37.41 -5.24
C PRO A 120 -23.84 38.00 -6.55
N GLY A 121 -25.14 37.81 -6.78
CA GLY A 121 -25.83 38.31 -7.98
C GLY A 121 -25.93 37.34 -9.16
N ALA A 122 -25.44 36.10 -9.05
CA ALA A 122 -25.64 35.10 -10.10
C ALA A 122 -27.14 34.79 -10.32
N SER A 123 -27.58 34.87 -11.58
CA SER A 123 -28.97 34.60 -11.99
C SER A 123 -29.17 33.20 -12.57
N LEU A 124 -28.09 32.44 -12.77
CA LEU A 124 -28.07 31.08 -13.32
C LEU A 124 -27.33 30.13 -12.38
N PRO A 125 -27.69 28.83 -12.34
CA PRO A 125 -26.94 27.84 -11.60
C PRO A 125 -25.50 27.74 -12.08
N CYS A 126 -24.57 27.67 -11.15
CA CYS A 126 -23.16 27.45 -11.41
C CYS A 126 -22.78 26.01 -11.03
N SER A 127 -21.69 25.50 -11.59
CA SER A 127 -21.12 24.24 -11.15
C SER A 127 -19.65 24.35 -10.75
N THR A 128 -19.30 23.71 -9.63
CA THR A 128 -17.93 23.48 -9.19
C THR A 128 -17.64 21.99 -9.35
N GLY A 129 -16.47 21.63 -9.86
CA GLY A 129 -16.18 20.24 -10.15
C GLY A 129 -14.74 20.01 -10.52
N GLN A 130 -14.42 18.74 -10.72
CA GLN A 130 -13.08 18.26 -11.05
C GLN A 130 -13.13 17.40 -12.31
N PHE A 131 -12.04 17.46 -13.08
CA PHE A 131 -11.80 16.59 -14.22
C PHE A 131 -11.16 15.29 -13.75
N LEU A 132 -11.63 14.16 -14.26
CA LEU A 132 -10.98 12.87 -14.08
C LEU A 132 -10.68 12.26 -15.46
N GLN A 133 -9.43 11.86 -15.63
CA GLN A 133 -9.01 11.08 -16.78
C GLN A 133 -9.38 9.62 -16.54
N GLY A 134 -9.97 8.96 -17.53
CA GLY A 134 -10.13 7.51 -17.49
C GLY A 134 -8.78 6.83 -17.46
N VAL A 135 -8.57 5.95 -16.48
CA VAL A 135 -7.30 5.28 -16.23
C VAL A 135 -7.37 3.84 -16.73
N GLU A 136 -6.40 3.43 -17.54
CA GLU A 136 -6.34 2.04 -18.01
C GLU A 136 -5.94 1.11 -16.85
N VAL A 137 -6.50 -0.11 -16.82
CA VAL A 137 -6.19 -1.09 -15.77
C VAL A 137 -4.69 -1.42 -15.67
N SER A 138 -3.95 -1.29 -16.76
CA SER A 138 -2.48 -1.48 -16.81
C SER A 138 -1.70 -0.46 -15.98
N GLN A 139 -2.33 0.67 -15.61
CA GLN A 139 -1.76 1.71 -14.75
C GLN A 139 -2.10 1.51 -13.26
N ALA A 140 -2.89 0.49 -12.92
CA ALA A 140 -3.18 0.14 -11.54
C ALA A 140 -1.92 -0.31 -10.80
N LEU A 141 -1.79 0.11 -9.55
CA LEU A 141 -0.55 0.03 -8.78
C LEU A 141 -0.69 -0.96 -7.63
N LYS A 142 0.36 -1.74 -7.38
CA LYS A 142 0.54 -2.49 -6.14
C LYS A 142 1.21 -1.67 -5.04
N LYS A 143 1.92 -0.61 -5.42
CA LYS A 143 2.60 0.29 -4.51
C LYS A 143 2.51 1.70 -5.05
N GLY A 144 2.00 2.62 -4.26
CA GLY A 144 1.74 3.97 -4.75
C GLY A 144 1.69 5.02 -3.66
N VAL A 145 1.82 6.27 -4.10
CA VAL A 145 1.72 7.46 -3.26
C VAL A 145 0.72 8.46 -3.82
N ILE A 146 0.01 9.14 -2.93
CA ILE A 146 -0.88 10.25 -3.25
C ILE A 146 -0.34 11.47 -2.52
N LEU A 147 0.06 12.49 -3.27
CA LEU A 147 0.78 13.66 -2.77
C LEU A 147 -0.15 14.87 -2.66
N GLN A 148 0.37 15.97 -2.10
CA GLN A 148 -0.30 17.29 -2.05
C GLN A 148 -1.68 17.26 -1.39
N LEU A 149 -1.85 16.44 -0.35
CA LEU A 149 -3.10 16.31 0.38
C LEU A 149 -3.20 17.37 1.48
N LYS A 150 -4.42 17.79 1.80
CA LYS A 150 -4.66 18.82 2.82
C LYS A 150 -5.92 18.52 3.62
N SER A 151 -5.82 18.62 4.95
CA SER A 151 -6.96 18.60 5.86
C SER A 151 -6.74 19.59 6.99
N ASN A 152 -7.52 20.67 6.99
CA ASN A 152 -7.53 21.72 8.00
C ASN A 152 -8.83 22.55 7.89
N ALA A 153 -8.90 23.70 8.55
CA ALA A 153 -10.09 24.56 8.48
C ALA A 153 -10.48 24.98 7.05
N LYS A 154 -9.49 25.21 6.17
CA LYS A 154 -9.70 25.70 4.80
C LYS A 154 -9.87 24.58 3.78
N PHE A 155 -9.30 23.39 4.02
CA PHE A 155 -9.29 22.30 3.06
C PHE A 155 -9.74 20.99 3.69
N ARG A 156 -10.43 20.15 2.92
CA ARG A 156 -10.66 18.73 3.26
C ARG A 156 -10.18 17.86 2.12
N THR A 157 -9.67 16.68 2.43
CA THR A 157 -9.33 15.67 1.42
C THR A 157 -10.31 14.51 1.52
N ASN A 158 -10.90 14.12 0.40
CA ASN A 158 -11.60 12.84 0.26
C ASN A 158 -10.66 11.83 -0.38
N VAL A 159 -10.55 10.65 0.21
CA VAL A 159 -9.74 9.54 -0.29
C VAL A 159 -10.65 8.47 -0.87
N GLY A 160 -10.20 7.82 -1.94
CA GLY A 160 -10.89 6.69 -2.53
C GLY A 160 -9.94 5.73 -3.24
N ALA A 161 -10.43 4.53 -3.49
CA ALA A 161 -9.70 3.49 -4.21
C ALA A 161 -10.65 2.54 -4.93
N ALA A 162 -10.14 1.82 -5.92
CA ALA A 162 -10.85 0.77 -6.63
C ALA A 162 -9.91 -0.42 -6.82
N ASN A 163 -10.35 -1.62 -6.40
CA ASN A 163 -9.69 -2.85 -6.76
C ASN A 163 -10.03 -3.18 -8.21
N THR A 164 -9.04 -3.29 -9.08
CA THR A 164 -9.29 -3.53 -10.52
C THR A 164 -9.28 -5.02 -10.88
N THR A 165 -9.26 -5.91 -9.88
CA THR A 165 -9.08 -7.34 -10.08
C THR A 165 -10.30 -8.14 -9.61
N THR A 166 -10.36 -9.42 -10.01
CA THR A 166 -11.37 -10.40 -9.57
C THR A 166 -11.04 -11.03 -8.22
N SER A 167 -9.90 -10.70 -7.62
CA SER A 167 -9.46 -11.23 -6.34
C SER A 167 -9.51 -10.14 -5.28
N THR A 168 -9.70 -10.52 -4.02
CA THR A 168 -9.59 -9.56 -2.91
C THR A 168 -8.16 -9.01 -2.87
N ALA A 169 -8.03 -7.69 -2.69
CA ALA A 169 -6.76 -7.02 -2.52
C ALA A 169 -6.54 -6.69 -1.04
N HIS A 170 -5.43 -7.15 -0.48
CA HIS A 170 -5.01 -6.83 0.88
C HIS A 170 -4.15 -5.57 0.81
N VAL A 171 -4.64 -4.45 1.35
CA VAL A 171 -3.99 -3.14 1.22
C VAL A 171 -3.56 -2.62 2.58
N THR A 172 -2.31 -2.15 2.68
CA THR A 172 -1.82 -1.38 3.82
C THR A 172 -1.60 0.06 3.38
N TRP A 173 -2.32 0.98 4.02
CA TRP A 173 -2.25 2.42 3.85
C TRP A 173 -1.44 3.05 4.98
N ARG A 174 -0.68 4.10 4.67
CA ARG A 174 -0.01 4.95 5.67
C ARG A 174 -0.27 6.41 5.35
N LEU A 175 -0.59 7.18 6.38
CA LEU A 175 -0.78 8.63 6.30
C LEU A 175 0.44 9.32 6.91
N PHE A 176 0.98 10.30 6.19
CA PHE A 176 2.11 11.12 6.63
C PHE A 176 1.66 12.56 6.83
N ASP A 177 2.11 13.17 7.92
CA ASP A 177 1.85 14.58 8.21
C ASP A 177 2.77 15.52 7.42
N LYS A 178 2.64 16.83 7.65
CA LYS A 178 3.49 17.87 7.03
C LYS A 178 4.99 17.73 7.31
N ASN A 179 5.38 16.98 8.34
CA ASN A 179 6.77 16.76 8.71
C ASN A 179 7.30 15.42 8.16
N ASN A 180 6.53 14.74 7.30
CA ASN A 180 6.81 13.40 6.78
C ASN A 180 6.85 12.32 7.87
N VAL A 181 6.15 12.51 8.98
CA VAL A 181 6.00 11.50 10.03
C VAL A 181 4.77 10.66 9.74
N ALA A 182 4.92 9.33 9.78
CA ALA A 182 3.77 8.42 9.67
C ALA A 182 2.88 8.58 10.91
N VAL A 183 1.70 9.15 10.72
CA VAL A 183 0.74 9.46 11.80
C VAL A 183 -0.43 8.49 11.88
N ALA A 184 -0.66 7.69 10.84
CA ALA A 184 -1.61 6.58 10.88
C ALA A 184 -1.18 5.46 9.93
N THR A 185 -1.55 4.22 10.28
CA THR A 185 -1.45 3.05 9.41
C THR A 185 -2.77 2.29 9.47
N LYS A 186 -3.26 1.82 8.33
CA LYS A 186 -4.52 1.08 8.23
C LYS A 186 -4.34 -0.08 7.26
N THR A 187 -4.81 -1.26 7.64
CA THR A 187 -4.89 -2.41 6.73
C THR A 187 -6.36 -2.72 6.47
N GLU A 188 -6.71 -2.97 5.21
CA GLU A 188 -8.06 -3.36 4.83
C GLU A 188 -8.08 -4.21 3.56
N ASP A 189 -9.15 -4.99 3.42
CA ASP A 189 -9.39 -5.87 2.29
C ASP A 189 -10.33 -5.21 1.29
N LEU A 190 -9.83 -4.86 0.10
CA LEU A 190 -10.68 -4.39 -1.00
C LEU A 190 -11.26 -5.59 -1.75
N GLN A 191 -12.58 -5.71 -1.76
CA GLN A 191 -13.29 -6.81 -2.42
C GLN A 191 -13.04 -6.81 -3.94
N PRO A 192 -13.28 -7.92 -4.66
CA PRO A 192 -13.20 -7.95 -6.12
C PRO A 192 -14.04 -6.85 -6.77
N TYR A 193 -13.42 -6.03 -7.62
CA TYR A 193 -14.03 -4.82 -8.20
C TYR A 193 -14.61 -3.83 -7.17
N GLY A 194 -14.17 -3.92 -5.92
CA GLY A 194 -14.65 -3.11 -4.81
C GLY A 194 -14.20 -1.66 -4.96
N VAL A 195 -15.15 -0.74 -4.75
CA VAL A 195 -14.90 0.71 -4.76
C VAL A 195 -15.02 1.26 -3.35
N LEU A 196 -13.95 1.94 -2.91
CA LEU A 196 -13.83 2.62 -1.64
C LEU A 196 -13.96 4.14 -1.82
N GLY A 197 -14.68 4.76 -0.89
CA GLY A 197 -14.82 6.20 -0.82
C GLY A 197 -15.81 6.78 -1.85
N PRO A 198 -15.82 8.11 -2.04
CA PRO A 198 -14.96 9.08 -1.36
C PRO A 198 -15.23 9.14 0.16
N SER A 199 -14.17 9.19 0.98
CA SER A 199 -14.26 9.34 2.44
C SER A 199 -13.28 10.39 2.94
N ASN A 200 -13.67 11.22 3.91
CA ASN A 200 -12.77 12.23 4.47
C ASN A 200 -11.50 11.56 5.05
N ILE A 201 -10.31 12.12 4.77
CA ILE A 201 -9.02 11.54 5.15
C ILE A 201 -8.86 11.29 6.65
N THR A 202 -9.34 12.19 7.52
CA THR A 202 -9.22 12.00 8.98
C THR A 202 -10.13 10.89 9.46
N ALA A 203 -11.36 10.83 8.94
CA ALA A 203 -12.30 9.75 9.22
C ALA A 203 -11.82 8.40 8.66
N TYR A 204 -11.21 8.41 7.47
CA TYR A 204 -10.73 7.21 6.80
C TYR A 204 -9.59 6.52 7.59
N PHE A 205 -8.69 7.31 8.18
CA PHE A 205 -7.58 6.83 9.00
C PHE A 205 -7.87 6.81 10.52
N GLY A 206 -8.98 7.40 10.97
CA GLY A 206 -9.27 7.56 12.39
C GLY A 206 -8.28 8.48 13.12
N ASN A 207 -7.72 9.49 12.43
CA ASN A 207 -6.78 10.45 13.00
C ASN A 207 -7.17 11.89 12.62
N ASP A 208 -7.69 12.63 13.58
CA ASP A 208 -8.11 14.03 13.48
C ASP A 208 -7.20 15.01 14.26
N THR A 209 -6.14 14.49 14.89
CA THR A 209 -5.23 15.27 15.74
C THR A 209 -3.94 15.67 15.02
N ALA A 210 -3.54 14.93 13.98
CA ALA A 210 -2.34 15.23 13.21
C ALA A 210 -2.46 16.52 12.38
N ASP A 211 -1.35 17.23 12.19
CA ASP A 211 -1.28 18.40 11.31
C ASP A 211 -1.15 17.95 9.84
N LEU A 212 -2.29 17.86 9.18
CA LEU A 212 -2.40 17.44 7.77
C LEU A 212 -2.48 18.65 6.82
N SER A 213 -1.86 19.79 7.18
CA SER A 213 -1.85 20.98 6.32
C SER A 213 -1.09 20.80 5.00
N ASP A 214 -0.17 19.83 4.94
CA ASP A 214 0.53 19.38 3.74
C ASP A 214 0.90 17.89 3.88
N SER A 215 -0.08 17.00 3.72
CA SER A 215 0.05 15.57 3.97
C SER A 215 0.19 14.75 2.68
N TRP A 216 0.55 13.48 2.84
CA TRP A 216 0.54 12.51 1.75
C TRP A 216 0.21 11.10 2.28
N ILE A 217 -0.21 10.23 1.37
CA ILE A 217 -0.54 8.84 1.66
C ILE A 217 0.39 7.94 0.85
N SER A 218 0.83 6.83 1.44
CA SER A 218 1.40 5.69 0.72
C SER A 218 0.50 4.48 0.86
N PHE A 219 0.54 3.56 -0.10
CA PHE A 219 -0.03 2.22 0.07
C PHE A 219 0.84 1.12 -0.55
N THR A 220 0.69 -0.08 -0.01
CA THR A 220 1.16 -1.35 -0.57
C THR A 220 -0.01 -2.32 -0.65
N SER A 221 -0.10 -3.10 -1.73
CA SER A 221 -1.12 -4.11 -1.95
C SER A 221 -0.55 -5.32 -2.68
N ASP A 222 -1.14 -6.49 -2.43
CA ASP A 222 -0.83 -7.73 -3.15
C ASP A 222 -1.50 -7.81 -4.54
N GLN A 223 -2.57 -7.05 -4.77
CA GLN A 223 -3.23 -6.85 -6.07
C GLN A 223 -3.04 -5.41 -6.57
N SER A 224 -3.24 -5.19 -7.88
CA SER A 224 -3.20 -3.85 -8.45
C SER A 224 -4.49 -3.09 -8.16
N ILE A 225 -4.37 -1.86 -7.67
CA ILE A 225 -5.50 -0.98 -7.36
C ILE A 225 -5.31 0.40 -8.00
N LEU A 226 -6.41 1.11 -8.18
CA LEU A 226 -6.41 2.54 -8.48
C LEU A 226 -6.76 3.30 -7.21
N ALA A 227 -6.03 4.36 -6.88
CA ALA A 227 -6.28 5.15 -5.69
C ALA A 227 -6.14 6.65 -5.99
N TYR A 228 -6.83 7.48 -5.20
CA TYR A 228 -6.83 8.92 -5.41
C TYR A 228 -7.12 9.69 -4.13
N GLY A 229 -6.70 10.96 -4.14
CA GLY A 229 -7.18 12.00 -3.23
C GLY A 229 -7.92 13.08 -4.01
N SER A 230 -8.97 13.63 -3.43
CA SER A 230 -9.67 14.80 -3.94
C SER A 230 -9.62 15.89 -2.87
N VAL A 231 -8.76 16.88 -3.08
CA VAL A 231 -8.58 18.01 -2.16
C VAL A 231 -9.61 19.06 -2.50
N VAL A 232 -10.38 19.48 -1.50
CA VAL A 232 -11.49 20.41 -1.65
C VAL A 232 -11.27 21.63 -0.77
N ASP A 233 -11.33 22.82 -1.37
CA ASP A 233 -11.42 24.08 -0.63
C ASP A 233 -12.81 24.19 0.01
N ASN A 234 -12.87 24.32 1.32
CA ASN A 234 -14.13 24.36 2.08
C ASN A 234 -14.92 25.65 1.84
N GLY A 235 -14.26 26.74 1.47
CA GLY A 235 -14.90 28.02 1.22
C GLY A 235 -15.54 28.10 -0.17
N SER A 236 -14.82 27.65 -1.20
CA SER A 236 -15.29 27.72 -2.60
C SER A 236 -15.94 26.43 -3.10
N THR A 237 -15.71 25.30 -2.43
CA THR A 237 -16.03 23.93 -2.87
C THR A 237 -15.27 23.47 -4.11
N ASP A 238 -14.23 24.21 -4.52
CA ASP A 238 -13.37 23.84 -5.64
C ASP A 238 -12.53 22.61 -5.30
N GLN A 239 -12.37 21.71 -6.29
CA GLN A 239 -11.85 20.35 -6.08
C GLN A 239 -10.69 20.07 -7.01
N THR A 240 -9.64 19.45 -6.48
CA THR A 240 -8.51 18.95 -7.27
C THR A 240 -8.38 17.45 -7.08
N TYR A 241 -8.50 16.70 -8.18
CA TYR A 241 -8.27 15.26 -8.21
C TYR A 241 -6.77 14.98 -8.33
N ILE A 242 -6.26 14.10 -7.48
CA ILE A 242 -4.86 13.70 -7.42
C ILE A 242 -4.83 12.18 -7.48
N ALA A 243 -4.46 11.64 -8.65
CA ALA A 243 -4.25 10.22 -8.83
C ALA A 243 -3.03 9.74 -8.02
N ALA A 244 -3.08 8.50 -7.57
CA ALA A 244 -1.90 7.84 -7.05
C ALA A 244 -0.84 7.70 -8.15
N ASN A 245 0.42 7.89 -7.77
CA ASN A 245 1.58 7.67 -8.61
C ASN A 245 2.35 6.44 -8.13
N ALA A 246 3.04 5.76 -9.04
CA ALA A 246 3.87 4.62 -8.70
C ALA A 246 4.94 5.03 -7.69
N ASP A 247 5.03 4.31 -6.58
CA ASP A 247 6.13 4.46 -5.63
C ASP A 247 7.23 3.47 -6.01
N SER A 248 8.24 4.00 -6.69
CA SER A 248 9.45 3.26 -7.08
C SER A 248 10.48 3.16 -5.95
N GLY A 249 10.21 3.80 -4.80
CA GLY A 249 11.00 3.64 -3.61
C GLY A 249 11.06 2.16 -3.27
N GLN A 250 12.27 1.67 -2.96
CA GLN A 250 12.37 0.37 -2.32
C GLN A 250 11.55 0.44 -1.03
N ASP A 251 10.85 -0.64 -0.68
CA ASP A 251 10.45 -0.76 0.72
C ASP A 251 11.71 -0.50 1.54
N VAL A 252 11.61 0.35 2.55
CA VAL A 252 12.60 0.28 3.61
C VAL A 252 12.38 -1.10 4.19
N VAL A 253 13.10 -2.08 3.64
CA VAL A 253 13.37 -3.33 4.30
C VAL A 253 14.11 -2.84 5.53
N VAL A 254 13.35 -2.62 6.60
CA VAL A 254 13.90 -2.70 7.94
C VAL A 254 14.25 -4.16 8.03
N THR A 255 15.37 -4.56 7.44
CA THR A 255 16.10 -5.74 7.89
C THR A 255 16.27 -5.39 9.36
N PRO A 256 15.62 -6.10 10.30
CA PRO A 256 15.87 -5.81 11.70
C PRO A 256 17.38 -5.81 11.83
N GLN A 257 17.97 -4.68 12.21
CA GLN A 257 19.39 -4.66 12.48
C GLN A 257 19.55 -5.74 13.55
N GLN A 258 20.18 -6.86 13.17
CA GLN A 258 20.18 -8.01 14.03
C GLN A 258 20.97 -7.62 15.27
N LYS A 259 20.25 -7.37 16.36
CA LYS A 259 20.85 -6.96 17.62
C LYS A 259 21.86 -8.02 18.00
N THR A 260 23.11 -7.62 17.98
CA THR A 260 24.26 -8.47 18.21
C THR A 260 24.87 -8.14 19.57
N VAL A 261 25.08 -9.17 20.38
CA VAL A 261 25.85 -9.14 21.62
C VAL A 261 27.13 -9.91 21.38
N THR A 262 28.26 -9.19 21.35
CA THR A 262 29.58 -9.82 21.24
C THR A 262 30.12 -10.04 22.64
N VAL A 263 30.48 -11.29 22.94
CA VAL A 263 31.07 -11.71 24.21
C VAL A 263 32.44 -12.30 23.94
N VAL A 264 33.47 -11.67 24.50
CA VAL A 264 34.84 -12.18 24.46
C VAL A 264 35.29 -12.49 25.88
N ALA A 265 35.44 -13.78 26.18
CA ALA A 265 36.04 -14.24 27.42
C ALA A 265 37.54 -13.92 27.42
N ARG A 266 38.03 -13.33 28.49
CA ARG A 266 39.45 -13.17 28.79
C ARG A 266 39.69 -13.71 30.20
N ASP A 267 40.95 -13.76 30.62
CA ASP A 267 41.25 -14.25 31.97
C ASP A 267 40.48 -13.42 33.01
N PHE A 268 39.60 -14.12 33.73
CA PHE A 268 38.78 -13.64 34.83
C PHE A 268 37.73 -12.57 34.48
N ALA A 269 37.39 -12.37 33.21
CA ALA A 269 36.36 -11.40 32.81
C ALA A 269 35.73 -11.70 31.44
N TYR A 270 34.54 -11.13 31.22
CA TYR A 270 33.94 -11.03 29.89
C TYR A 270 33.91 -9.59 29.40
N ASN A 271 34.35 -9.38 28.16
CA ASN A 271 34.07 -8.15 27.43
C ASN A 271 32.75 -8.32 26.69
N VAL A 272 31.75 -7.51 27.03
CA VAL A 272 30.44 -7.51 26.38
C VAL A 272 30.29 -6.22 25.57
N THR A 273 29.98 -6.35 24.29
CA THR A 273 29.64 -5.23 23.41
C THR A 273 28.26 -5.46 22.81
N ILE A 274 27.36 -4.49 23.01
CA ILE A 274 25.99 -4.54 22.53
C ILE A 274 25.85 -3.54 21.40
N SER A 275 25.46 -4.02 20.21
CA SER A 275 25.30 -3.18 19.02
C SER A 275 24.22 -2.11 19.16
N GLU A 276 23.10 -2.45 19.81
CA GLU A 276 21.97 -1.55 20.07
C GLU A 276 21.21 -1.96 21.33
N SER A 277 20.45 -1.04 21.93
CA SER A 277 19.61 -1.33 23.09
C SER A 277 18.69 -2.54 22.86
N ILE A 278 18.77 -3.53 23.74
CA ILE A 278 17.94 -4.73 23.74
C ILE A 278 16.65 -4.46 24.52
N LYS A 279 15.53 -4.91 23.97
CA LYS A 279 14.18 -4.84 24.56
C LYS A 279 13.62 -6.24 24.77
N GLN A 280 12.65 -6.35 25.66
CA GLN A 280 11.93 -7.59 25.88
C GLN A 280 11.29 -8.09 24.58
N GLY A 281 11.49 -9.36 24.25
CA GLY A 281 10.97 -10.00 23.04
C GLY A 281 11.91 -9.93 21.83
N ASP A 282 13.03 -9.19 21.92
CA ASP A 282 14.02 -9.19 20.85
C ASP A 282 14.65 -10.57 20.65
N VAL A 283 14.88 -10.91 19.38
CA VAL A 283 15.70 -12.05 18.99
C VAL A 283 17.12 -11.55 18.73
N VAL A 284 18.06 -11.93 19.58
CA VAL A 284 19.43 -11.40 19.66
C VAL A 284 20.44 -12.44 19.19
N LYS A 285 21.39 -12.02 18.35
CA LYS A 285 22.55 -12.84 17.96
C LYS A 285 23.69 -12.63 18.97
N PHE A 286 24.11 -13.71 19.61
CA PHE A 286 25.32 -13.76 20.42
C PHE A 286 26.50 -14.24 19.57
N LEU A 287 27.60 -13.48 19.59
CA LEU A 287 28.89 -13.86 19.04
C LEU A 287 29.84 -14.13 20.21
N ILE A 288 30.11 -15.40 20.50
CA ILE A 288 30.80 -15.80 21.74
C ILE A 288 32.14 -16.42 21.41
N SER A 289 33.22 -15.91 21.99
CA SER A 289 34.59 -16.37 21.80
C SER A 289 35.43 -16.20 23.06
N LYS A 290 36.67 -16.68 23.02
CA LYS A 290 37.73 -16.29 23.97
C LYS A 290 38.86 -15.54 23.29
N LEU A 291 39.57 -14.72 24.07
CA LEU A 291 40.75 -14.01 23.63
C LEU A 291 41.90 -15.01 23.33
N ALA A 292 42.64 -14.78 22.24
CA ALA A 292 43.81 -15.58 21.94
C ALA A 292 44.85 -15.45 23.08
N GLY A 293 45.38 -16.59 23.54
CA GLY A 293 46.34 -16.64 24.66
C GLY A 293 45.71 -16.66 26.06
N SER A 294 44.39 -16.53 26.20
CA SER A 294 43.70 -16.73 27.48
C SER A 294 43.58 -18.21 27.84
N ALA A 295 43.35 -18.49 29.12
CA ALA A 295 42.94 -19.80 29.61
C ALA A 295 41.67 -20.30 28.89
N GLU A 296 41.35 -21.59 29.04
CA GLU A 296 40.07 -22.11 28.58
C GLU A 296 38.94 -21.58 29.45
N HIS A 297 37.87 -21.10 28.83
CA HIS A 297 36.71 -20.54 29.52
C HIS A 297 35.44 -21.25 29.05
N GLY A 298 34.46 -21.32 29.95
CA GLY A 298 33.08 -21.65 29.60
C GLY A 298 32.26 -20.38 29.38
N PHE A 299 31.00 -20.53 29.02
CA PHE A 299 30.02 -19.44 28.95
C PHE A 299 28.67 -19.99 29.34
N GLU A 300 27.97 -19.32 30.25
CA GLU A 300 26.56 -19.58 30.51
C GLU A 300 25.86 -18.28 30.86
N ILE A 301 24.71 -18.04 30.26
CA ILE A 301 23.88 -16.87 30.51
C ILE A 301 22.54 -17.28 31.12
N PHE A 302 22.17 -16.55 32.17
CA PHE A 302 20.94 -16.73 32.93
C PHE A 302 20.01 -15.55 32.71
N ASP A 303 18.71 -15.84 32.64
CA ASP A 303 17.68 -14.82 32.63
C ASP A 303 17.49 -14.20 34.03
N PRO A 304 16.69 -13.12 34.16
CA PRO A 304 16.45 -12.45 35.44
C PRO A 304 15.87 -13.32 36.56
N ASP A 305 15.30 -14.49 36.23
CA ASP A 305 14.77 -15.44 37.22
C ASP A 305 15.80 -16.55 37.56
N GLY A 306 17.03 -16.44 37.04
CA GLY A 306 18.10 -17.41 37.26
C GLY A 306 17.98 -18.68 36.42
N ILE A 307 17.22 -18.66 35.32
CA ILE A 307 17.12 -19.79 34.40
C ILE A 307 18.21 -19.68 33.34
N SER A 308 19.00 -20.74 33.17
CA SER A 308 19.98 -20.83 32.08
C SER A 308 19.28 -20.86 30.73
N ILE A 309 19.64 -19.92 29.84
CA ILE A 309 19.04 -19.80 28.50
C ILE A 309 20.03 -20.15 27.38
N LEU A 310 21.32 -20.14 27.66
CA LEU A 310 22.36 -20.56 26.73
C LEU A 310 23.66 -20.90 27.49
N ALA A 311 24.21 -22.09 27.22
CA ALA A 311 25.49 -22.54 27.74
C ALA A 311 26.40 -23.05 26.62
N ILE A 312 27.70 -22.76 26.73
CA ILE A 312 28.76 -23.25 25.84
C ILE A 312 29.94 -23.67 26.71
N SER A 313 30.32 -24.93 26.61
CA SER A 313 31.55 -25.46 27.21
C SER A 313 32.71 -25.31 26.22
N GLY A 314 33.87 -24.84 26.68
CA GLY A 314 35.09 -24.78 25.88
C GLY A 314 35.04 -23.72 24.76
N LEU A 315 35.20 -22.46 25.12
CA LEU A 315 35.21 -21.36 24.16
C LEU A 315 36.40 -21.42 23.21
N LEU A 316 36.15 -21.11 21.93
CA LEU A 316 37.17 -21.02 20.89
C LEU A 316 37.56 -19.55 20.64
N THR A 317 38.72 -19.34 20.02
CA THR A 317 39.15 -18.00 19.58
C THR A 317 38.32 -17.48 18.40
N THR A 318 37.73 -18.38 17.62
CA THR A 318 36.77 -18.03 16.57
C THR A 318 35.37 -17.90 17.19
N PRO A 319 34.65 -16.78 16.95
CA PRO A 319 33.31 -16.60 17.47
C PRO A 319 32.33 -17.67 17.01
N VAL A 320 31.56 -18.19 17.96
CA VAL A 320 30.43 -19.07 17.74
C VAL A 320 29.15 -18.24 17.78
N GLU A 321 28.31 -18.37 16.76
CA GLU A 321 27.02 -17.69 16.70
C GLU A 321 25.92 -18.49 17.43
N ARG A 322 25.12 -17.79 18.23
CA ARG A 322 23.90 -18.31 18.85
C ARG A 322 22.79 -17.28 18.78
N THR A 323 21.55 -17.72 18.62
CA THR A 323 20.39 -16.83 18.60
C THR A 323 19.55 -17.11 19.83
N VAL A 324 19.22 -16.07 20.59
CA VAL A 324 18.46 -16.16 21.83
C VAL A 324 17.34 -15.12 21.82
N THR A 325 16.13 -15.52 22.18
CA THR A 325 15.03 -14.59 22.43
C THR A 325 15.12 -14.07 23.86
N MET A 326 15.19 -12.75 24.02
CA MET A 326 15.27 -12.08 25.31
C MET A 326 13.88 -11.87 25.89
N SER A 327 13.28 -12.96 26.39
CA SER A 327 11.85 -13.01 26.73
C SER A 327 11.43 -12.18 27.96
N LYS A 328 12.38 -11.73 28.78
CA LYS A 328 12.12 -11.01 30.03
C LYS A 328 12.89 -9.69 30.04
N LYS A 329 12.30 -8.67 30.67
CA LYS A 329 13.01 -7.44 31.01
C LYS A 329 13.88 -7.65 32.24
N GLY A 330 15.00 -6.94 32.34
CA GLY A 330 15.90 -7.00 33.49
C GLY A 330 17.33 -7.39 33.11
N GLN A 331 18.10 -7.75 34.14
CA GLN A 331 19.50 -8.08 34.01
C GLN A 331 19.68 -9.57 33.73
N TYR A 332 20.35 -9.88 32.63
CA TYR A 332 20.81 -11.22 32.31
C TYR A 332 22.27 -11.34 32.73
N VAL A 333 22.61 -12.42 33.42
CA VAL A 333 23.95 -12.60 34.00
C VAL A 333 24.69 -13.69 33.26
N ILE A 334 25.91 -13.37 32.81
CA ILE A 334 26.85 -14.29 32.18
C ILE A 334 27.87 -14.73 33.23
N ILE A 335 28.14 -16.03 33.33
CA ILE A 335 29.19 -16.59 34.20
C ILE A 335 30.12 -17.54 33.41
N CYS A 336 31.32 -17.77 33.92
CA CYS A 336 32.21 -18.82 33.42
C CYS A 336 31.85 -20.17 34.06
N THR A 337 31.69 -21.20 33.22
CA THR A 337 31.41 -22.57 33.68
C THR A 337 32.64 -23.45 33.78
N ASN A 338 33.81 -22.96 33.35
CA ASN A 338 35.07 -23.69 33.49
C ASN A 338 35.77 -23.32 34.79
N SER A 339 35.66 -24.17 35.82
CA SER A 339 36.30 -23.97 37.13
C SER A 339 37.82 -23.95 37.09
N ASP A 340 38.41 -24.51 36.04
CA ASP A 340 39.87 -24.63 35.90
C ASP A 340 40.50 -23.40 35.25
N CYS A 341 39.72 -22.35 34.97
CA CYS A 341 40.21 -21.14 34.30
C CYS A 341 41.07 -20.23 35.20
N GLY A 342 41.32 -20.63 36.45
CA GLY A 342 42.31 -20.05 37.37
C GLY A 342 41.70 -19.33 38.58
N ILE A 343 42.56 -18.65 39.36
CA ILE A 343 42.21 -18.09 40.68
C ILE A 343 41.08 -17.05 40.68
N GLY A 344 40.81 -16.40 39.54
CA GLY A 344 39.73 -15.42 39.40
C GLY A 344 38.41 -15.99 38.88
N HIS A 345 38.30 -17.32 38.73
CA HIS A 345 37.10 -17.98 38.19
C HIS A 345 35.81 -17.53 38.89
N THR A 346 35.80 -17.51 40.23
CA THR A 346 34.60 -17.22 41.03
C THR A 346 34.08 -15.79 40.88
N ASN A 347 34.87 -14.88 40.33
CA ASN A 347 34.48 -13.48 40.11
C ASN A 347 34.27 -13.17 38.61
N MET A 348 34.30 -14.18 37.74
CA MET A 348 34.18 -14.00 36.30
C MET A 348 32.72 -13.97 35.86
N PHE A 349 32.13 -12.76 35.84
CA PHE A 349 30.78 -12.53 35.36
C PHE A 349 30.67 -11.26 34.49
N ALA A 350 29.56 -11.15 33.75
CA ALA A 350 29.15 -9.92 33.08
C ALA A 350 27.62 -9.86 32.96
N GLU A 351 27.12 -8.70 32.54
CA GLU A 351 25.69 -8.42 32.53
C GLU A 351 25.23 -7.90 31.18
N VAL A 352 24.00 -8.27 30.81
CA VAL A 352 23.28 -7.73 29.65
C VAL A 352 21.94 -7.22 30.13
N ASN A 353 21.70 -5.92 29.98
CA ASN A 353 20.45 -5.29 30.41
C ASN A 353 19.42 -5.31 29.27
N VAL A 354 18.22 -5.78 29.56
CA VAL A 354 17.08 -5.82 28.64
C VAL A 354 16.02 -4.83 29.11
N ASN A 355 15.76 -3.83 28.26
CA ASN A 355 14.81 -2.76 28.51
C ASN A 355 13.35 -3.21 28.25
N PRO A 356 12.36 -2.47 28.76
CA PRO A 356 10.95 -2.71 28.46
C PRO A 356 10.62 -2.67 26.96
#